data_AF-M5SU59-F1
#
_entry.id   AF-M5SU59-F1
#
_cell.length_a   1.000
_cell.length_b   1.000
_cell.length_c   1.000
_cell.angle_alpha   90.00
_cell.angle_beta   90.00
_cell.angle_gamma   90.00
#
_symmetry.space_group_name_H-M   'P 1'
#
loop_
_entity.id
_entity.type
_entity.pdbx_description
1 polymer ?
#
loop_
_entity_poly.entity_id
_entity_poly.type
_entity_poly.pdbx_seq_one_letter_code
_entity_poly.pdbx_strand_id
1 'polypeptide(L)'
;MITDFVPVASGKIPLPPIAPPDNPTWNDLVAIEPRLKPLAAYAATSRWSVSRYESLKRRVGRLVGWHSRNPRLSSSRCYEIAVWYLAGLLRSRRRFLR
;
A
#
# COMPACT_ATOMS: atom_id res chain seq x y z
N MET A 1 20.81 -37.46 -31.69
CA MET A 1 20.07 -37.60 -30.42
C MET A 1 19.08 -36.45 -30.34
N ILE A 2 17.82 -36.73 -30.61
CA ILE A 2 16.71 -35.78 -30.48
C ILE A 2 16.04 -36.16 -29.16
N THR A 3 16.09 -35.29 -28.16
CA THR A 3 15.35 -35.50 -26.91
C THR A 3 13.94 -34.98 -27.07
N ASP A 4 13.00 -35.91 -26.94
CA ASP A 4 11.56 -35.74 -26.94
C ASP A 4 11.08 -34.52 -26.15
N PHE A 5 10.25 -33.72 -26.82
CA PHE A 5 9.49 -32.62 -26.25
C PHE A 5 8.22 -33.20 -25.61
N VAL A 6 8.15 -33.25 -24.29
CA VAL A 6 6.95 -33.69 -23.55
C VAL A 6 5.92 -32.54 -23.57
N PRO A 7 4.70 -32.74 -24.12
CA PRO A 7 3.65 -31.73 -24.02
C PRO A 7 3.05 -31.77 -22.60
N VAL A 8 3.31 -30.73 -21.80
CA VAL A 8 2.61 -30.57 -20.51
C VAL A 8 1.14 -30.25 -20.79
N ALA A 9 0.30 -31.18 -20.38
CA ALA A 9 -1.14 -31.11 -20.44
C ALA A 9 -1.68 -29.86 -19.73
N SER A 10 -2.73 -29.28 -20.32
CA SER A 10 -3.56 -28.19 -19.78
C SER A 10 -4.20 -28.55 -18.43
N GLY A 11 -3.40 -28.54 -17.36
CA GLY A 11 -3.87 -28.51 -15.99
C GLY A 11 -4.18 -27.08 -15.62
N LYS A 12 -5.41 -26.82 -15.14
CA LYS A 12 -5.84 -25.54 -14.54
C LYS A 12 -4.69 -24.91 -13.75
N ILE A 13 -4.13 -23.82 -14.27
CA ILE A 13 -3.20 -22.98 -13.52
C ILE A 13 -4.00 -22.50 -12.30
N PRO A 14 -3.59 -22.81 -11.05
CA PRO A 14 -4.19 -22.14 -9.91
C PRO A 14 -3.90 -20.66 -10.12
N LEU A 15 -4.95 -19.87 -10.39
CA LEU A 15 -4.80 -18.43 -10.53
C LEU A 15 -3.98 -17.96 -9.31
N PRO A 16 -2.81 -17.31 -9.52
CA PRO A 16 -2.07 -16.78 -8.39
C PRO A 16 -3.02 -15.89 -7.59
N PRO A 17 -2.94 -15.85 -6.27
CA PRO A 17 -3.91 -15.15 -5.42
C PRO A 17 -3.84 -13.64 -5.70
N ILE A 18 -4.51 -13.16 -6.77
CA ILE A 18 -4.46 -11.81 -7.38
C ILE A 18 -3.28 -11.02 -6.81
N ALA A 19 -2.12 -11.17 -7.45
CA ALA A 19 -0.97 -10.35 -7.12
C ALA A 19 -1.44 -8.89 -7.09
N PRO A 20 -1.12 -8.11 -6.05
CA PRO A 20 -1.41 -6.69 -6.07
C PRO A 20 -0.83 -6.11 -7.37
N PRO A 21 -1.55 -5.21 -8.05
CA PRO A 21 -1.12 -4.68 -9.34
C PRO A 21 0.31 -4.13 -9.25
N ASP A 22 1.10 -4.25 -10.32
CA ASP A 22 2.53 -3.89 -10.35
C ASP A 22 2.80 -2.46 -9.86
N ASN A 23 1.78 -1.60 -9.93
CA ASN A 23 1.80 -0.25 -9.38
C ASN A 23 0.49 0.04 -8.61
N PRO A 24 0.38 -0.35 -7.32
CA PRO A 24 -0.86 -0.23 -6.57
C PRO A 24 -1.14 1.22 -6.21
N THR A 25 -2.35 1.71 -6.46
CA THR A 25 -2.75 3.06 -6.08
C THR A 25 -3.19 3.11 -4.62
N TRP A 26 -3.30 4.33 -4.04
CA TRP A 26 -3.89 4.51 -2.71
C TRP A 26 -5.28 3.87 -2.59
N ASN A 27 -6.10 3.95 -3.64
CA ASN A 27 -7.45 3.37 -3.65
C ASN A 27 -7.41 1.85 -3.59
N ASP A 28 -6.44 1.22 -4.26
CA ASP A 28 -6.23 -0.24 -4.19
C ASP A 28 -5.82 -0.68 -2.79
N LEU A 29 -4.92 0.08 -2.15
CA LEU A 29 -4.51 -0.18 -0.77
C LEU A 29 -5.70 -0.05 0.20
N VAL A 30 -6.55 0.97 0.01
CA VAL A 30 -7.74 1.21 0.83
C VAL A 30 -8.83 0.16 0.60
N ALA A 31 -8.96 -0.37 -0.62
CA ALA A 31 -9.88 -1.46 -0.92
C ALA A 31 -9.49 -2.74 -0.16
N ILE A 32 -8.19 -2.99 0.00
CA ILE A 32 -7.67 -4.16 0.73
C ILE A 32 -7.63 -3.91 2.25
N GLU A 33 -7.26 -2.70 2.69
CA GLU A 33 -7.18 -2.32 4.10
C GLU A 33 -7.95 -1.02 4.38
N PRO A 34 -9.26 -1.12 4.68
CA PRO A 34 -10.12 0.03 4.92
C PRO A 34 -9.69 0.91 6.11
N ARG A 35 -8.87 0.39 7.05
CA ARG A 35 -8.37 1.15 8.21
C ARG A 35 -7.40 2.26 7.81
N LEU A 36 -6.97 2.31 6.55
CA LEU A 36 -6.24 3.43 5.98
C LEU A 36 -7.10 4.71 5.82
N LYS A 37 -8.42 4.59 5.62
CA LYS A 37 -9.34 5.73 5.48
C LYS A 37 -9.31 6.69 6.68
N PRO A 38 -9.46 6.24 7.94
CA PRO A 38 -9.40 7.15 9.09
C PRO A 38 -8.02 7.78 9.27
N LEU A 39 -6.93 7.14 8.83
CA LEU A 39 -5.60 7.76 8.84
C LEU A 39 -5.49 8.90 7.82
N ALA A 40 -6.09 8.75 6.64
CA ALA A 40 -6.18 9.83 5.66
C ALA A 40 -7.06 10.98 6.13
N ALA A 41 -8.21 10.70 6.74
CA ALA A 41 -9.05 11.73 7.35
C ALA A 41 -8.29 12.50 8.44
N TYR A 42 -7.58 11.80 9.32
CA TYR A 42 -6.74 12.41 10.35
C TYR A 42 -5.60 13.26 9.74
N ALA A 43 -4.94 12.77 8.69
CA ALA A 43 -3.90 13.52 7.99
C ALA A 43 -4.44 14.81 7.34
N ALA A 44 -5.61 14.74 6.70
CA ALA A 44 -6.27 15.87 6.06
C ALA A 44 -6.69 16.96 7.07
N THR A 45 -7.08 16.56 8.28
CA THR A 45 -7.52 17.48 9.35
C THR A 45 -6.44 17.82 10.36
N SER A 46 -5.19 17.44 10.13
CA SER A 46 -4.06 17.73 11.02
C SER A 46 -3.19 18.87 10.50
N ARG A 47 -2.56 19.63 11.40
CA ARG A 47 -1.45 20.54 11.05
C ARG A 47 -0.15 19.74 10.94
N TRP A 48 0.66 20.08 9.95
CA TRP A 48 2.00 19.52 9.77
C TRP A 48 2.84 19.66 11.05
N SER A 49 3.45 18.56 11.47
CA SER A 49 4.53 18.51 12.48
C SER A 49 5.32 17.21 12.28
N VAL A 50 6.61 17.23 12.62
CA VAL A 50 7.49 16.04 12.49
C VAL A 50 6.95 14.90 13.35
N SER A 51 6.56 15.17 14.60
CA SER A 51 6.05 14.15 15.53
C SER A 51 4.76 13.47 15.02
N ARG A 52 3.84 14.22 14.38
CA ARG A 52 2.63 13.65 13.79
C ARG A 52 2.93 12.81 12.55
N TYR A 53 3.85 13.26 11.71
CA TYR A 53 4.28 12.52 10.54
C TYR A 53 4.90 11.18 10.92
N GLU A 54 5.80 11.16 11.90
CA GLU A 54 6.41 9.92 12.41
C GLU A 54 5.37 9.01 13.08
N SER A 55 4.41 9.57 13.82
CA SER A 55 3.29 8.79 14.38
C SER A 55 2.43 8.15 13.29
N LEU A 56 2.15 8.86 12.20
CA LEU A 56 1.42 8.32 11.05
C LEU A 56 2.21 7.22 10.35
N LYS A 57 3.51 7.42 10.09
CA LYS A 57 4.39 6.39 9.52
C LYS A 57 4.37 5.09 10.31
N ARG A 58 4.44 5.16 11.65
CA ARG A 58 4.39 3.98 12.53
C ARG A 58 3.03 3.27 12.45
N ARG A 59 1.93 4.01 12.39
CA ARG A 59 0.57 3.44 12.29
C ARG A 59 0.35 2.77 10.93
N VAL A 60 0.80 3.41 9.85
CA VAL A 60 0.73 2.87 8.48
C VAL A 60 1.59 1.62 8.35
N GLY A 61 2.79 1.62 8.91
CA GLY A 61 3.71 0.47 8.84
C GLY A 61 3.13 -0.83 9.40
N ARG A 62 2.15 -0.75 10.32
CA ARG A 62 1.43 -1.92 10.87
C ARG A 62 0.31 -2.43 9.97
N LEU A 63 -0.19 -1.58 9.08
CA LEU A 63 -1.30 -1.87 8.17
C LEU A 63 -0.81 -2.22 6.76
N VAL A 64 0.32 -1.63 6.35
CA VAL A 64 0.92 -1.76 5.03
C VAL A 64 2.44 -1.77 5.19
N GLY A 65 3.13 -2.57 4.39
CA GLY A 65 4.58 -2.77 4.47
C GLY A 65 4.97 -4.04 5.23
N TRP A 66 6.25 -4.19 5.57
CA TRP A 66 6.85 -5.41 6.11
C TRP A 66 6.15 -5.99 7.37
N HIS A 67 5.47 -5.15 8.14
CA HIS A 67 4.74 -5.57 9.35
C HIS A 67 3.23 -5.75 9.14
N SER A 68 2.76 -5.67 7.89
CA SER A 68 1.37 -5.94 7.54
C SER A 68 1.03 -7.41 7.76
N ARG A 69 -0.10 -7.68 8.40
CA ARG A 69 -0.66 -9.03 8.50
C ARG A 69 -1.16 -9.57 7.17
N ASN A 70 -1.50 -8.68 6.23
CA ASN A 70 -1.97 -9.07 4.91
C ASN A 70 -0.77 -9.15 3.94
N PRO A 71 -0.44 -10.34 3.39
CA PRO A 71 0.71 -10.52 2.51
C PRO A 71 0.60 -9.67 1.23
N ARG A 72 -0.61 -9.36 0.76
CA ARG A 72 -0.82 -8.46 -0.40
C ARG A 72 -0.39 -7.02 -0.17
N LEU A 73 -0.31 -6.61 1.08
CA LEU A 73 0.11 -5.27 1.49
C LEU A 73 1.53 -5.25 2.06
N SER A 74 2.16 -6.42 2.19
CA SER A 74 3.50 -6.59 2.76
C SER A 74 4.60 -6.30 1.74
N SER A 75 4.54 -5.12 1.11
CA SER A 75 5.53 -4.64 0.15
C SER A 75 5.99 -3.22 0.53
N SER A 76 7.28 -2.96 0.35
CA SER A 76 7.86 -1.62 0.50
C SER A 76 7.17 -0.59 -0.39
N ARG A 77 6.75 -1.01 -1.61
CA ARG A 77 6.04 -0.16 -2.56
C ARG A 77 4.69 0.31 -2.01
N CYS A 78 3.93 -0.59 -1.42
CA CYS A 78 2.64 -0.27 -0.81
C CYS A 78 2.82 0.72 0.37
N TYR A 79 3.87 0.52 1.17
CA TYR A 79 4.19 1.43 2.28
C TYR A 79 4.54 2.83 1.78
N GLU A 80 5.41 2.95 0.77
CA GLU A 80 5.77 4.23 0.17
C GLU A 80 4.54 4.98 -0.34
N ILE A 81 3.68 4.31 -1.10
CA ILE A 81 2.48 4.94 -1.68
C ILE A 81 1.55 5.46 -0.58
N ALA A 82 1.34 4.67 0.48
CA ALA A 82 0.55 5.09 1.63
C ALA A 82 1.17 6.29 2.36
N VAL A 83 2.48 6.27 2.63
CA VAL A 83 3.17 7.37 3.33
C VAL A 83 3.18 8.65 2.50
N TRP A 84 3.47 8.56 1.20
CA TRP A 84 3.50 9.71 0.30
C TRP A 84 2.13 10.38 0.18
N TYR A 85 1.07 9.58 0.05
CA TYR A 85 -0.30 10.09 0.01
C TYR A 85 -0.64 10.87 1.28
N LEU A 86 -0.39 10.29 2.45
CA LEU A 86 -0.67 10.93 3.75
C LEU A 86 0.21 12.17 4.01
N ALA A 87 1.48 12.13 3.60
CA ALA A 87 2.38 13.28 3.67
C ALA A 87 1.89 14.43 2.79
N GLY A 88 1.38 14.11 1.60
CA GLY A 88 0.73 15.06 0.70
C GLY A 88 -0.45 15.77 1.37
N LEU A 89 -1.37 15.01 1.98
CA LEU A 89 -2.51 15.55 2.72
C LEU A 89 -2.08 16.49 3.87
N LEU A 90 -1.10 16.08 4.68
CA LEU A 90 -0.59 16.91 5.77
C LEU A 90 0.08 18.20 5.25
N ARG A 91 0.77 18.14 4.11
CA ARG A 91 1.48 19.30 3.52
C ARG A 91 0.54 20.27 2.81
N SER A 92 -0.51 19.80 2.14
CA SER A 92 -1.47 20.65 1.44
C SER A 92 -2.12 21.67 2.39
N ARG A 93 -2.37 21.28 3.64
CA ARG A 93 -2.91 22.20 4.65
C ARG A 93 -1.92 23.24 5.15
N ARG A 94 -0.61 23.01 5.04
CA ARG A 94 0.41 24.03 5.33
C ARG A 94 0.34 25.20 4.34
N ARG A 95 -0.07 24.93 3.09
CA ARG A 95 -0.16 25.97 2.05
C ARG A 95 -1.43 26.80 2.16
N PHE A 96 -2.52 26.26 2.72
CA PHE A 96 -3.81 26.94 2.84
C PHE A 96 -3.89 27.96 4.00
N LEU A 97 -2.87 28.00 4.87
CA LEU A 97 -2.76 28.95 6.00
C LEU A 97 -1.75 30.07 5.71
N ARG A 98 -1.44 30.33 4.44
CA ARG A 98 -0.63 31.46 3.99
C ARG A 98 -1.48 32.43 3.21
#